data_AF-A0A0F4VJ88-F1
#
_entry.id   AF-A0A0F4VJ88-F1
#
_cell.length_a   1.000
_cell.length_b   1.000
_cell.length_c   1.000
_cell.angle_alpha   90.00
_cell.angle_beta   90.00
_cell.angle_gamma   90.00
#
_symmetry.space_group_name_H-M   'P 1'
#
loop_
_entity.id
_entity.type
_entity.pdbx_description
1 polymer ?
#
loop_
_entity_poly.entity_id
_entity_poly.type
_entity_poly.pdbx_seq_one_letter_code
_entity_poly.pdbx_strand_id
1 'polypeptide(L)'
;MITELQEKFKKYVFEDVKANIDEWVERRTCNYKEATRNFRDRIIELRHKYAKDNELESVTPLCPKPSDLADTIGGVMKEYVRSEEDRLLEEYRPLAIEKIANDEVLQHRLQETFAKIFSEVDGGNILTIPHWELSNYLEDHYDEVRHTLNNPSNEVKPYLGGLANELLRSLFTVSLTLKSGDVETTKEVS
;
A
#
# COMPACT_ATOMS: atom_id res chain seq x y z
N MET A 1 -34.83 6.29 -17.83
CA MET A 1 -35.23 6.05 -16.43
C MET A 1 -34.63 4.76 -15.86
N ILE A 2 -34.89 3.56 -16.43
CA ILE A 2 -34.33 2.30 -15.90
C ILE A 2 -32.79 2.29 -15.91
N THR A 3 -32.17 2.71 -17.01
CA THR A 3 -30.70 2.79 -17.13
C THR A 3 -30.08 3.79 -16.16
N GLU A 4 -30.70 4.96 -15.97
CA GLU A 4 -30.23 5.98 -15.03
C GLU A 4 -30.30 5.48 -13.57
N LEU A 5 -31.36 4.76 -13.21
CA LEU A 5 -31.53 4.18 -11.87
C LEU A 5 -30.49 3.09 -11.60
N GLN A 6 -30.20 2.26 -12.61
CA GLN A 6 -29.13 1.25 -12.54
C GLN A 6 -27.75 1.89 -12.37
N GLU A 7 -27.46 2.98 -13.07
CA GLU A 7 -26.19 3.70 -12.92
C GLU A 7 -26.06 4.36 -11.53
N LYS A 8 -27.15 4.92 -10.99
CA LYS A 8 -27.15 5.45 -9.61
C LYS A 8 -26.92 4.34 -8.58
N PHE A 9 -27.53 3.17 -8.76
CA PHE A 9 -27.29 2.01 -7.90
C PHE A 9 -25.84 1.51 -8.00
N LYS A 10 -25.25 1.45 -9.21
CA LYS A 10 -23.83 1.09 -9.37
C LYS A 10 -22.92 2.02 -8.57
N LYS A 11 -23.11 3.34 -8.70
CA LYS A 11 -22.35 4.33 -7.93
C LYS A 11 -22.53 4.13 -6.42
N TYR A 12 -23.75 3.88 -5.95
CA TYR A 12 -24.01 3.58 -4.55
C TYR A 12 -23.23 2.36 -4.06
N VAL A 13 -23.17 1.28 -4.85
CA VAL A 13 -22.36 0.10 -4.50
C VAL A 13 -20.87 0.42 -4.47
N PHE A 14 -20.36 1.25 -5.39
CA PHE A 14 -18.94 1.64 -5.39
C PHE A 14 -18.56 2.46 -4.16
N GLU A 15 -19.43 3.36 -3.70
CA GLU A 15 -19.19 4.10 -2.46
C GLU A 15 -19.27 3.18 -1.22
N ASP A 16 -20.16 2.18 -1.20
CA ASP A 16 -20.17 1.17 -0.14
C ASP A 16 -18.88 0.32 -0.12
N VAL A 17 -18.34 0.00 -1.30
CA VAL A 17 -17.06 -0.71 -1.44
C VAL A 17 -15.91 0.09 -0.83
N LYS A 18 -15.81 1.38 -1.14
CA LYS A 18 -14.77 2.26 -0.59
C LYS A 18 -14.88 2.38 0.93
N ALA A 19 -16.09 2.57 1.44
CA ALA A 19 -16.34 2.76 2.87
C ALA A 19 -16.10 1.51 3.71
N ASN A 20 -16.20 0.31 3.13
CA ASN A 20 -16.12 -0.97 3.85
C ASN A 20 -15.13 -1.94 3.18
N ILE A 21 -14.00 -1.43 2.66
CA ILE A 21 -13.07 -2.22 1.84
C ILE A 21 -12.58 -3.50 2.54
N ASP A 22 -12.32 -3.43 3.86
CA ASP A 22 -11.92 -4.58 4.67
C ASP A 22 -12.95 -5.71 4.59
N GLU A 23 -14.24 -5.41 4.78
CA GLU A 23 -15.32 -6.40 4.68
C GLU A 23 -15.44 -6.99 3.27
N TRP A 24 -15.23 -6.17 2.24
CA TRP A 24 -15.31 -6.61 0.84
C TRP A 24 -14.15 -7.53 0.45
N VAL A 25 -12.96 -7.30 1.02
CA VAL A 25 -11.78 -8.16 0.83
C VAL A 25 -11.92 -9.46 1.61
N GLU A 26 -12.31 -9.42 2.89
CA GLU A 26 -12.53 -10.60 3.72
C GLU A 26 -13.55 -11.57 3.08
N ARG A 27 -14.63 -11.02 2.51
CA ARG A 27 -15.65 -11.82 1.82
C ARG A 27 -15.11 -12.54 0.57
N ARG A 28 -13.95 -12.16 0.04
CA ARG A 28 -13.28 -12.79 -1.11
C ARG A 28 -12.22 -13.83 -0.73
N THR A 29 -11.78 -13.92 0.53
CA THR A 29 -10.67 -14.80 0.94
C THR A 29 -11.10 -16.22 1.35
N CYS A 30 -12.41 -16.50 1.44
CA CYS A 30 -12.94 -17.85 1.67
C CYS A 30 -12.94 -18.72 0.40
N ASN A 31 -13.33 -20.00 0.50
CA ASN A 31 -13.41 -20.88 -0.67
C ASN A 31 -14.27 -20.25 -1.80
N TYR A 32 -13.93 -20.49 -3.06
CA TYR A 32 -14.52 -19.79 -4.21
C TYR A 32 -16.07 -19.79 -4.23
N LYS A 33 -16.70 -20.89 -3.82
CA LYS A 33 -18.17 -21.01 -3.80
C LYS A 33 -18.80 -20.14 -2.74
N GLU A 34 -18.17 -20.04 -1.58
CA GLU A 34 -18.60 -19.21 -0.46
C GLU A 34 -18.36 -17.73 -0.75
N ALA A 35 -17.20 -17.39 -1.31
CA ALA A 35 -16.87 -16.02 -1.71
C ALA A 35 -17.88 -15.48 -2.73
N THR A 36 -18.21 -16.29 -3.73
CA THR A 36 -19.20 -15.93 -4.77
C THR A 36 -20.59 -15.70 -4.16
N ARG A 37 -20.97 -16.51 -3.16
CA ARG A 37 -22.27 -16.38 -2.47
C ARG A 37 -22.31 -15.12 -1.62
N ASN A 38 -21.31 -14.91 -0.77
CA ASN A 38 -21.20 -13.75 0.11
C ASN A 38 -21.20 -12.44 -0.68
N PHE A 39 -20.51 -12.41 -1.82
CA PHE A 39 -20.50 -11.28 -2.74
C PHE A 39 -21.90 -11.00 -3.31
N ARG A 40 -22.59 -12.04 -3.79
CA ARG A 40 -23.96 -11.91 -4.32
C ARG A 40 -24.94 -11.44 -3.25
N ASP A 41 -24.88 -12.00 -2.06
CA ASP A 41 -25.78 -11.69 -0.96
C ASP A 41 -25.61 -10.23 -0.53
N ARG A 42 -24.37 -9.73 -0.45
CA ARG A 42 -24.09 -8.32 -0.16
C ARG A 42 -24.69 -7.37 -1.21
N ILE A 43 -24.58 -7.69 -2.50
CA ILE A 43 -25.20 -6.88 -3.56
C ILE A 43 -26.73 -6.86 -3.42
N ILE A 44 -27.34 -7.99 -3.04
CA ILE A 44 -28.77 -8.06 -2.78
C ILE A 44 -29.13 -7.17 -1.59
N GLU A 45 -28.40 -7.25 -0.47
CA GLU A 45 -28.62 -6.37 0.69
C GLU A 45 -28.56 -4.88 0.31
N LEU A 46 -27.52 -4.48 -0.43
CA LEU A 46 -27.35 -3.10 -0.89
C LEU A 46 -28.49 -2.66 -1.81
N ARG A 47 -29.01 -3.55 -2.65
CA ARG A 47 -30.16 -3.27 -3.51
C ARG A 47 -31.42 -3.00 -2.69
N HIS A 48 -31.68 -3.83 -1.70
CA HIS A 48 -32.84 -3.65 -0.81
C HIS A 48 -32.73 -2.36 -0.01
N LYS A 49 -31.54 -2.05 0.51
CA LYS A 49 -31.26 -0.81 1.23
C LYS A 49 -31.46 0.42 0.33
N TYR A 50 -30.85 0.43 -0.86
CA TYR A 50 -31.00 1.52 -1.82
C TYR A 50 -32.47 1.76 -2.22
N ALA A 51 -33.24 0.69 -2.47
CA ALA A 51 -34.65 0.80 -2.79
C ALA A 51 -35.46 1.45 -1.66
N LYS A 52 -35.20 1.03 -0.42
CA LYS A 52 -35.83 1.60 0.77
C LYS A 52 -35.48 3.08 0.95
N ASP A 53 -34.19 3.42 0.83
CA ASP A 53 -33.68 4.78 1.05
C ASP A 53 -34.14 5.77 -0.03
N ASN A 54 -34.59 5.28 -1.20
CA ASN A 54 -35.07 6.09 -2.32
C ASN A 54 -36.58 5.90 -2.60
N GLU A 55 -37.33 5.33 -1.65
CA GLU A 55 -38.80 5.15 -1.73
C GLU A 55 -39.27 4.42 -3.00
N LEU A 56 -38.47 3.48 -3.50
CA LEU A 56 -38.80 2.71 -4.69
C LEU A 56 -39.80 1.60 -4.36
N GLU A 57 -40.92 1.55 -5.08
CA GLU A 57 -41.96 0.52 -4.91
C GLU A 57 -41.46 -0.92 -5.12
N SER A 58 -40.39 -1.08 -5.92
CA SER A 58 -39.75 -2.39 -6.11
C SER A 58 -38.27 -2.27 -6.43
N VAL A 59 -37.54 -3.37 -6.17
CA VAL A 59 -36.12 -3.52 -6.51
C VAL A 59 -35.87 -3.89 -7.98
N THR A 60 -36.92 -4.22 -8.74
CA THR A 60 -36.86 -4.68 -10.14
C THR A 60 -36.18 -3.66 -11.08
N PRO A 61 -36.43 -2.34 -10.98
CA PRO A 61 -35.78 -1.34 -11.82
C PRO A 61 -34.27 -1.19 -11.55
N LEU A 62 -33.78 -1.66 -10.39
CA LEU A 62 -32.38 -1.53 -9.94
C LEU A 62 -31.49 -2.69 -10.41
N CYS A 63 -31.93 -3.51 -11.36
CA CYS A 63 -31.40 -4.87 -11.51
C CYS A 63 -30.46 -5.05 -12.73
N PRO A 64 -29.18 -4.63 -12.69
CA PRO A 64 -28.14 -5.43 -13.33
C PRO A 64 -28.07 -6.79 -12.60
N LYS A 65 -27.74 -7.88 -13.29
CA LYS A 65 -27.50 -9.14 -12.59
C LYS A 65 -26.27 -8.96 -11.69
N PRO A 66 -26.21 -9.58 -10.49
CA PRO A 66 -25.02 -9.50 -9.64
C PRO A 66 -23.73 -9.90 -10.37
N SER A 67 -23.83 -10.83 -11.33
CA SER A 67 -22.74 -11.20 -12.24
C SER A 67 -22.23 -10.02 -13.06
N ASP A 68 -23.12 -9.12 -13.48
CA ASP A 68 -22.78 -7.96 -14.32
C ASP A 68 -22.03 -6.88 -13.54
N LEU A 69 -22.03 -6.97 -12.20
CA LEU A 69 -21.31 -6.07 -11.30
C LEU A 69 -20.01 -6.67 -10.78
N ALA A 70 -19.82 -7.98 -10.89
CA ALA A 70 -18.69 -8.68 -10.25
C ALA A 70 -17.33 -8.17 -10.73
N ASP A 71 -17.16 -8.06 -12.04
CA ASP A 71 -15.92 -7.58 -12.66
C ASP A 71 -15.71 -6.09 -12.41
N THR A 72 -16.78 -5.28 -12.50
CA THR A 72 -16.69 -3.83 -12.28
C THR A 72 -16.35 -3.50 -10.83
N ILE A 73 -16.98 -4.16 -9.86
CA ILE A 73 -16.66 -4.02 -8.44
C ILE A 73 -15.22 -4.49 -8.18
N GLY A 74 -14.81 -5.62 -8.80
CA GLY A 74 -13.42 -6.08 -8.71
C GLY A 74 -12.41 -5.05 -9.24
N GLY A 75 -12.76 -4.33 -10.31
CA GLY A 75 -11.96 -3.21 -10.82
C GLY A 75 -11.89 -2.04 -9.85
N VAL A 76 -13.04 -1.58 -9.34
CA VAL A 76 -13.13 -0.48 -8.37
C VAL A 76 -12.37 -0.79 -7.09
N MET A 77 -12.49 -2.01 -6.56
CA MET A 77 -11.72 -2.44 -5.38
C MET A 77 -10.21 -2.32 -5.63
N LYS A 78 -9.71 -2.83 -6.76
CA LYS A 78 -8.28 -2.75 -7.09
C LYS A 78 -7.79 -1.33 -7.26
N GLU A 79 -8.56 -0.49 -7.94
CA GLU A 79 -8.22 0.91 -8.16
C GLU A 79 -8.21 1.69 -6.83
N TYR A 80 -9.23 1.48 -5.99
CA TYR A 80 -9.32 2.11 -4.68
C TYR A 80 -8.17 1.68 -3.77
N VAL A 81 -7.91 0.37 -3.65
CA VAL A 81 -6.81 -0.18 -2.84
C VAL A 81 -5.48 0.45 -3.27
N ARG A 82 -5.18 0.48 -4.57
CA ARG A 82 -3.95 1.11 -5.08
C ARG A 82 -3.86 2.59 -4.73
N SER A 83 -4.97 3.34 -4.90
CA SER A 83 -4.98 4.77 -4.58
C SER A 83 -4.75 5.04 -3.09
N GLU A 84 -5.27 4.18 -2.22
CA GLU A 84 -5.09 4.31 -0.78
C GLU A 84 -3.70 3.82 -0.34
N GLU A 85 -3.14 2.79 -0.98
CA GLU A 85 -1.74 2.39 -0.80
C GLU A 85 -0.80 3.56 -1.12
N ASP A 86 -0.99 4.22 -2.26
CA ASP A 86 -0.18 5.39 -2.66
C ASP A 86 -0.34 6.55 -1.66
N ARG A 87 -1.58 6.86 -1.23
CA ARG A 87 -1.83 7.90 -0.22
C ARG A 87 -1.14 7.60 1.11
N LEU A 88 -1.29 6.38 1.62
CA LEU A 88 -0.69 5.96 2.88
C LEU A 88 0.84 5.96 2.80
N LEU A 89 1.41 5.58 1.66
CA LEU A 89 2.84 5.65 1.43
C LEU A 89 3.34 7.09 1.53
N GLU A 90 2.65 8.05 0.92
CA GLU A 90 3.01 9.46 0.97
C GLU A 90 2.86 10.07 2.38
N GLU A 91 1.82 9.68 3.14
CA GLU A 91 1.67 10.09 4.54
C GLU A 91 2.75 9.48 5.45
N TYR A 92 3.14 8.23 5.20
CA TYR A 92 4.12 7.51 6.00
C TYR A 92 5.58 7.92 5.71
N ARG A 93 5.88 8.29 4.46
CA ARG A 93 7.22 8.67 3.99
C ARG A 93 7.97 9.62 4.94
N PRO A 94 7.42 10.77 5.39
CA PRO A 94 8.13 11.65 6.31
C PRO A 94 8.44 11.01 7.67
N LEU A 95 7.53 10.18 8.20
CA LEU A 95 7.71 9.47 9.47
C LEU A 95 8.84 8.42 9.35
N ALA A 96 8.88 7.71 8.23
CA ALA A 96 9.95 6.76 7.93
C ALA A 96 11.32 7.43 7.85
N ILE A 97 11.40 8.58 7.16
CA ILE A 97 12.63 9.37 7.05
C ILE A 97 13.10 9.83 8.43
N GLU A 98 12.21 10.39 9.24
CA GLU A 98 12.52 10.85 10.59
C GLU A 98 12.99 9.71 11.50
N LYS A 99 12.30 8.57 11.47
CA LYS A 99 12.67 7.38 12.25
C LYS A 99 14.09 6.92 11.93
N ILE A 100 14.41 6.80 10.64
CA ILE A 100 15.74 6.37 10.19
C ILE A 100 16.81 7.40 10.57
N ALA A 101 16.55 8.69 10.34
CA ALA A 101 17.49 9.76 10.65
C ALA A 101 17.88 9.78 12.14
N ASN A 102 16.96 9.39 13.02
CA ASN A 102 17.17 9.33 14.46
C ASN A 102 17.71 7.97 14.96
N ASP A 103 17.81 6.95 14.10
CA ASP A 103 18.31 5.61 14.46
C ASP A 103 19.76 5.41 13.97
N GLU A 104 20.71 5.95 14.73
CA GLU A 104 22.15 5.85 14.43
C GLU A 104 22.65 4.40 14.37
N VAL A 105 22.04 3.51 15.17
CA VAL A 105 22.41 2.08 15.23
C VAL A 105 22.02 1.38 13.93
N LEU A 106 20.80 1.60 13.45
CA LEU A 106 20.35 1.10 12.15
C LEU A 106 21.24 1.65 11.03
N GLN A 107 21.48 2.96 11.00
CA GLN A 107 22.30 3.58 9.96
C GLN A 107 23.71 2.97 9.90
N HIS A 108 24.37 2.79 11.04
CA HIS A 108 25.68 2.17 11.12
C HIS A 108 25.65 0.72 10.64
N ARG A 109 24.67 -0.08 11.10
CA ARG A 109 24.55 -1.50 10.73
C ARG A 109 24.28 -1.70 9.23
N LEU A 110 23.46 -0.85 8.62
CA LEU A 110 23.22 -0.85 7.18
C LEU A 110 24.49 -0.50 6.39
N GLN A 111 25.29 0.46 6.88
CA GLN A 111 26.58 0.83 6.28
C GLN A 111 27.61 -0.29 6.37
N GLU A 112 27.74 -0.96 7.52
CA GLU A 112 28.65 -2.10 7.68
C GLU A 112 28.27 -3.26 6.78
N THR A 113 26.99 -3.62 6.75
CA THR A 113 26.46 -4.68 5.89
C THR A 113 26.76 -4.40 4.42
N PHE A 114 26.54 -3.16 3.99
CA PHE A 114 26.86 -2.76 2.61
C PHE A 114 28.36 -2.82 2.31
N ALA A 115 29.21 -2.29 3.18
CA ALA A 115 30.66 -2.29 2.98
C ALA A 115 31.23 -3.71 2.88
N LYS A 116 30.72 -4.63 3.70
CA LYS A 116 31.08 -6.05 3.66
C LYS A 116 30.69 -6.70 2.33
N ILE A 117 29.45 -6.53 1.88
CA ILE A 117 28.96 -7.11 0.62
C ILE A 117 29.72 -6.55 -0.58
N PHE A 118 30.02 -5.25 -0.57
CA PHE A 118 30.83 -4.61 -1.61
C PHE A 118 32.24 -5.19 -1.69
N SER A 119 32.84 -5.55 -0.55
CA SER A 119 34.18 -6.16 -0.50
C SER A 119 34.23 -7.65 -0.86
N GLU A 120 33.10 -8.36 -0.74
CA GLU A 120 33.04 -9.82 -0.86
C GLU A 120 32.45 -10.31 -2.20
N VAL A 121 31.74 -9.46 -2.96
CA VAL A 121 30.97 -9.91 -4.12
C VAL A 121 31.30 -9.13 -5.39
N ASP A 122 32.04 -9.78 -6.30
CA ASP A 122 32.22 -9.34 -7.68
C ASP A 122 30.90 -9.59 -8.47
N GLY A 123 30.01 -8.60 -8.51
CA GLY A 123 28.86 -8.58 -9.44
C GLY A 123 27.52 -9.14 -8.94
N GLY A 124 27.33 -9.40 -7.65
CA GLY A 124 26.02 -9.74 -7.07
C GLY A 124 25.18 -8.48 -6.80
N ASN A 125 23.86 -8.64 -6.67
CA ASN A 125 22.94 -7.53 -6.40
C ASN A 125 23.14 -6.99 -4.97
N ILE A 126 24.12 -6.10 -4.80
CA ILE A 126 24.70 -5.57 -3.54
C ILE A 126 23.62 -5.05 -2.57
N LEU A 127 22.48 -4.62 -3.10
CA LEU A 127 21.40 -4.03 -2.32
C LEU A 127 20.44 -5.06 -1.71
N THR A 128 20.54 -6.36 -2.03
CA THR A 128 19.52 -7.34 -1.61
C THR A 128 19.40 -7.43 -0.09
N ILE A 129 20.48 -7.71 0.64
CA ILE A 129 20.42 -7.87 2.11
C ILE A 129 20.05 -6.55 2.81
N PRO A 130 20.69 -5.40 2.52
CA PRO A 130 20.27 -4.11 3.10
C PRO A 130 18.82 -3.74 2.78
N HIS A 131 18.32 -4.08 1.58
CA HIS A 131 16.93 -3.87 1.19
C HIS A 131 15.96 -4.68 2.04
N TRP A 132 16.23 -5.98 2.25
CA TRP A 132 15.39 -6.82 3.10
C TRP A 132 15.36 -6.31 4.54
N GLU A 133 16.52 -5.95 5.09
CA GLU A 133 16.61 -5.42 6.45
C GLU A 133 15.83 -4.12 6.62
N LEU A 134 16.03 -3.15 5.71
CA LEU A 134 15.32 -1.88 5.78
C LEU A 134 13.83 -2.04 5.51
N SER A 135 13.42 -2.93 4.60
CA SER A 135 12.00 -3.19 4.34
C SER A 135 11.30 -3.72 5.59
N ASN A 136 11.90 -4.70 6.28
CA ASN A 136 11.34 -5.23 7.52
C ASN A 136 11.27 -4.16 8.62
N TYR A 137 12.33 -3.36 8.77
CA TYR A 137 12.35 -2.25 9.72
C TYR A 137 11.24 -1.23 9.44
N LEU A 138 11.03 -0.89 8.16
CA LEU A 138 9.97 0.01 7.74
C LEU A 138 8.58 -0.60 7.94
N GLU A 139 8.41 -1.92 7.78
CA GLU A 139 7.15 -2.62 8.06
C GLU A 139 6.80 -2.59 9.55
N ASP A 140 7.77 -2.89 10.41
CA ASP A 140 7.57 -2.83 11.87
C ASP A 140 7.18 -1.42 12.31
N HIS A 141 7.90 -0.40 11.83
CA HIS A 141 7.60 0.98 12.14
C HIS A 141 6.25 1.45 11.56
N TYR A 142 5.90 1.00 10.34
CA TYR A 142 4.58 1.27 9.78
C TYR A 142 3.48 0.71 10.68
N ASP A 143 3.64 -0.52 11.15
CA ASP A 143 2.65 -1.15 12.04
C ASP A 143 2.56 -0.44 13.40
N GLU A 144 3.65 0.14 13.90
CA GLU A 144 3.66 1.02 15.09
C GLU A 144 2.84 2.29 14.88
N VAL A 145 3.04 3.00 13.75
CA VAL A 145 2.48 4.34 13.55
C VAL A 145 1.21 4.38 12.70
N ARG A 146 0.78 3.28 12.08
CA ARG A 146 -0.39 3.27 11.18
C ARG A 146 -1.66 3.85 11.79
N HIS A 147 -1.84 3.73 13.10
CA HIS A 147 -2.97 4.27 13.83
C HIS A 147 -3.01 5.81 13.86
N THR A 148 -1.89 6.48 13.55
CA THR A 148 -1.79 7.93 13.44
C THR A 148 -2.05 8.44 12.02
N LEU A 149 -2.16 7.53 11.04
CA LEU A 149 -2.44 7.87 9.64
C LEU A 149 -3.94 8.04 9.43
N ASN A 150 -4.32 8.81 8.40
CA ASN A 150 -5.74 9.01 8.11
C ASN A 150 -6.35 7.73 7.52
N ASN A 151 -7.47 7.31 8.12
CA ASN A 151 -8.29 6.18 7.65
C ASN A 151 -7.48 4.87 7.45
N PRO A 152 -6.91 4.29 8.51
CA PRO A 152 -6.07 3.10 8.40
C PRO A 152 -6.95 1.85 8.21
N SER A 153 -7.20 1.52 6.95
CA SER A 153 -7.79 0.24 6.55
C SER A 153 -6.77 -0.88 6.79
N ASN A 154 -7.19 -2.03 7.37
CA ASN A 154 -6.25 -3.13 7.63
C ASN A 154 -5.82 -3.84 6.35
N GLU A 155 -6.67 -3.84 5.33
CA GLU A 155 -6.42 -4.50 4.04
C GLU A 155 -5.67 -3.60 3.03
N VAL A 156 -5.41 -2.34 3.39
CA VAL A 156 -4.65 -1.42 2.55
C VAL A 156 -3.30 -1.13 3.23
N LYS A 157 -2.35 -2.04 3.04
CA LYS A 157 -0.95 -1.85 3.49
C LYS A 157 -0.08 -1.49 2.27
N PRO A 158 0.58 -0.32 2.24
CA PRO A 158 1.45 0.05 1.14
C PRO A 158 2.65 -0.89 1.04
N TYR A 159 3.08 -1.17 -0.20
CA TYR A 159 4.34 -1.87 -0.43
C TYR A 159 5.52 -0.94 -0.13
N LEU A 160 6.32 -1.28 0.89
CA LEU A 160 7.40 -0.42 1.38
C LEU A 160 8.76 -0.66 0.70
N GLY A 161 8.91 -1.70 -0.12
CA GLY A 161 10.19 -1.99 -0.78
C GLY A 161 10.67 -0.90 -1.75
N GLY A 162 9.72 -0.18 -2.38
CA GLY A 162 10.05 1.01 -3.18
C GLY A 162 10.71 2.11 -2.34
N LEU A 163 10.11 2.41 -1.19
CA LEU A 163 10.62 3.39 -0.23
C LEU A 163 11.96 2.94 0.38
N ALA A 164 12.11 1.65 0.72
CA ALA A 164 13.37 1.10 1.21
C ALA A 164 14.51 1.33 0.20
N ASN A 165 14.28 1.08 -1.09
CA ASN A 165 15.27 1.32 -2.13
C ASN A 165 15.65 2.80 -2.24
N GLU A 166 14.68 3.71 -2.17
CA GLU A 166 14.90 5.16 -2.20
C GLU A 166 15.75 5.64 -1.02
N LEU A 167 15.42 5.17 0.19
CA LEU A 167 16.09 5.58 1.42
C LEU A 167 17.51 5.01 1.52
N LEU A 168 17.73 3.76 1.13
CA LEU A 168 19.09 3.19 1.04
C LEU A 168 19.95 4.02 0.09
N ARG A 169 19.46 4.34 -1.11
CA ARG A 169 20.20 5.17 -2.07
C ARG A 169 20.56 6.53 -1.47
N SER A 170 19.65 7.17 -0.76
CA SER A 170 19.88 8.47 -0.13
C SER A 170 20.93 8.40 0.98
N LEU A 171 20.78 7.47 1.93
CA LEU A 171 21.72 7.26 3.04
C LEU A 171 23.15 6.99 2.54
N PHE A 172 23.29 6.21 1.47
CA PHE A 172 24.59 5.83 0.94
C PHE A 172 25.18 6.86 -0.01
N THR A 173 24.38 7.57 -0.81
CA THR A 173 24.88 8.61 -1.73
C THR A 173 25.51 9.77 -0.94
N VAL A 174 24.92 10.18 0.18
CA VAL A 174 25.49 11.21 1.06
C VAL A 174 26.82 10.73 1.65
N SER A 175 26.86 9.48 2.12
CA SER A 175 28.06 8.87 2.71
C SER A 175 29.22 8.67 1.72
N LEU A 176 28.91 8.33 0.45
CA LEU A 176 29.89 8.20 -0.62
C LEU A 176 30.47 9.55 -1.04
N THR A 177 29.64 10.60 -1.08
CA THR A 177 30.09 11.97 -1.41
C THR A 177 31.04 12.52 -0.36
N LEU A 178 30.77 12.23 0.93
CA LEU A 178 31.65 12.62 2.05
C LEU A 178 33.00 11.87 2.02
N LYS A 179 33.01 10.57 1.69
CA LYS A 179 34.27 9.81 1.57
C LYS A 179 35.14 10.22 0.37
N SER A 180 34.55 10.75 -0.70
CA SER A 180 35.31 11.28 -1.85
C SER A 180 35.91 12.67 -1.65
N GLY A 181 35.53 13.39 -0.58
CA GLY A 181 36.05 14.72 -0.26
C GLY A 181 37.36 14.75 0.53
N ASP A 182 37.82 13.61 1.07
CA ASP A 182 39.00 13.51 1.95
C ASP A 182 40.25 12.96 1.24
N VAL A 183 40.42 13.25 -0.05
CA VAL A 183 41.67 12.93 -0.77
C VAL A 183 42.17 14.15 -1.53
N GLU A 184 42.69 15.14 -0.81
CA GLU A 184 43.82 15.95 -1.28
C GLU A 184 44.48 16.72 -0.13
N THR A 185 45.49 16.11 0.47
CA THR A 185 46.68 16.85 0.92
C THR A 185 47.87 15.94 0.71
N THR A 186 48.32 15.92 -0.54
CA THR A 186 49.63 15.44 -0.94
C THR A 186 50.70 16.13 -0.10
N LYS A 187 51.53 15.29 0.52
CA LYS A 187 52.78 15.65 1.19
C LYS A 187 53.59 16.61 0.31
N GLU A 188 53.83 17.82 0.78
CA GLU A 188 55.08 18.50 0.44
C GLU A 188 56.18 17.92 1.33
N VAL A 189 57.03 17.11 0.70
CA VAL A 189 58.30 16.67 1.25
C VAL A 189 59.23 17.89 1.27
N SER A 190 59.91 18.05 2.40
CA SER A 190 60.95 19.04 2.69
C SER A 190 62.07 19.12 1.66
#